data_AF-A0A0B6ZGS1-F1
#
_entry.id   AF-A0A0B6ZGS1-F1
#
_cell.length_a   1.000
_cell.length_b   1.000
_cell.length_c   1.000
_cell.angle_alpha   90.00
_cell.angle_beta   90.00
_cell.angle_gamma   90.00
#
_symmetry.space_group_name_H-M   'P 1'
#
loop_
_entity.id
_entity.type
_entity.pdbx_description
1 polymer ?
#
loop_
_entity_poly.entity_id
_entity_poly.type
_entity_poly.pdbx_seq_one_letter_code
_entity_poly.pdbx_strand_id
1 'polypeptide(L)'
;ASAIGKLGEIGQLGIGMAADITILKVVDISENLEDSWGDIRIVKKAFVPIAVFIGGQLHPINADRRWPDPVCATECPARVARKTTMRWPDLVFAIDSEATYW
;
A
#
# COMPACT_ATOMS: atom_id res chain seq x y z
N ALA A 1 -1.83 -16.22 0.11
CA ALA A 1 -1.74 -17.64 0.49
C ALA A 1 -2.40 -18.56 -0.53
N SER A 2 -3.70 -18.40 -0.83
CA SER A 2 -4.42 -19.23 -1.82
C SER A 2 -3.74 -19.23 -3.21
N ALA A 3 -3.38 -18.06 -3.73
CA ALA A 3 -2.72 -17.91 -5.03
C ALA A 3 -1.38 -18.66 -5.19
N ILE A 4 -0.74 -19.06 -4.09
CA ILE A 4 0.53 -19.83 -4.11
C ILE A 4 0.36 -21.24 -3.51
N GLY A 5 -0.88 -21.72 -3.34
CA GLY A 5 -1.17 -23.06 -2.83
C GLY A 5 -0.85 -23.29 -1.35
N LYS A 6 -0.54 -22.24 -0.58
CA LYS A 6 -0.08 -22.34 0.81
C LYS A 6 -1.15 -22.00 1.85
N LEU A 7 -2.44 -21.99 1.48
CA LEU A 7 -3.52 -21.58 2.39
C LEU A 7 -3.61 -22.43 3.67
N GLY A 8 -3.29 -23.72 3.60
CA GLY A 8 -3.25 -24.61 4.75
C GLY A 8 -2.04 -24.41 5.67
N GLU A 9 -1.04 -23.63 5.25
CA GLU A 9 0.21 -23.41 5.99
C GLU A 9 0.33 -21.95 6.47
N ILE A 10 -0.03 -20.98 5.63
CA ILE A 10 0.09 -19.53 5.92
C ILE A 10 -1.19 -18.78 5.54
N GLY A 11 -1.36 -17.58 6.09
CA GLY A 11 -2.45 -16.67 5.73
C GLY A 11 -3.76 -16.91 6.47
N GLN A 12 -3.75 -17.75 7.51
CA GLN A 12 -4.84 -17.93 8.45
C GLN A 12 -4.28 -18.19 9.86
N LEU A 13 -5.09 -17.93 10.88
CA LEU A 13 -4.77 -18.24 12.27
C LEU A 13 -5.58 -19.46 12.70
N GLY A 14 -4.91 -20.48 13.23
CA GLY A 14 -5.54 -21.73 13.65
C GLY A 14 -4.71 -22.43 14.72
N ILE A 15 -5.38 -23.24 15.53
CA ILE A 15 -4.70 -24.07 16.55
C ILE A 15 -3.82 -25.10 15.84
N GLY A 16 -2.58 -25.25 16.32
CA GLY A 16 -1.60 -26.19 15.75
C GLY A 16 -0.84 -25.67 14.52
N MET A 17 -1.11 -24.44 14.07
CA MET A 17 -0.37 -23.81 12.97
C MET A 17 0.88 -23.08 13.46
N ALA A 18 1.84 -22.88 12.56
CA ALA A 18 3.01 -22.03 12.82
C ALA A 18 2.55 -20.60 13.11
N ALA A 19 3.11 -19.99 14.16
CA ALA A 19 2.79 -18.62 14.56
C ALA A 19 3.61 -17.60 13.73
N ASP A 20 3.31 -17.55 12.43
CA ASP A 20 3.82 -16.55 11.50
C ASP A 20 2.86 -15.35 11.47
N ILE A 21 3.10 -14.39 12.36
CA ILE A 21 2.15 -13.31 12.68
C ILE A 21 2.84 -11.95 12.55
N THR A 22 2.20 -11.00 11.87
CA THR A 22 2.60 -9.60 11.93
C THR A 22 1.52 -8.79 12.63
N ILE A 23 1.89 -8.11 13.71
CA ILE A 23 1.01 -7.18 14.40
C ILE A 23 1.21 -5.80 13.79
N LEU A 24 0.12 -5.20 13.31
CA LEU A 24 0.10 -3.90 12.65
C LEU A 24 -0.62 -2.87 13.52
N LYS A 25 -0.10 -1.64 13.55
CA LYS A 25 -0.76 -0.46 14.11
C LYS A 25 -1.19 0.45 12.97
N VAL A 26 -2.43 0.94 13.02
CA VAL A 26 -2.89 2.01 12.13
C VAL A 26 -2.46 3.34 12.73
N VAL A 27 -1.77 4.17 11.94
CA VAL A 27 -1.32 5.51 12.33
C VAL A 27 -1.87 6.56 11.38
N ASP A 28 -2.11 7.77 11.89
CA ASP A 28 -2.42 8.94 11.10
C ASP A 28 -1.16 9.48 10.41
N ILE A 29 -1.26 9.73 9.12
CA ILE A 29 -0.21 10.32 8.28
C ILE A 29 -0.82 11.37 7.35
N SER A 30 0.02 12.12 6.64
CA SER A 30 -0.42 13.06 5.61
C SER A 30 0.64 13.11 4.51
N GLU A 31 0.66 12.10 3.66
CA GLU A 31 1.70 11.92 2.66
C GLU A 31 1.11 11.80 1.26
N ASN A 32 1.82 12.35 0.27
CA ASN A 32 1.45 12.26 -1.13
C ASN A 32 1.95 10.92 -1.71
N LEU A 33 1.04 10.13 -2.27
CA LEU A 33 1.35 8.88 -2.95
C LEU A 33 0.88 8.94 -4.40
N GLU A 34 1.79 8.62 -5.31
CA GLU A 34 1.51 8.47 -6.75
C GLU A 34 1.08 7.03 -7.03
N ASP A 35 -0.05 6.83 -7.70
CA ASP A 35 -0.49 5.50 -8.13
C ASP A 35 0.15 5.08 -9.47
N SER A 36 -0.16 3.87 -9.95
CA SER A 36 0.40 3.34 -11.20
C SER A 36 -0.03 4.11 -12.45
N TRP A 37 -1.04 4.98 -12.36
CA TRP A 37 -1.49 5.86 -13.45
C TRP A 37 -0.90 7.27 -13.35
N GLY A 38 -0.14 7.58 -12.30
CA GLY A 38 0.48 8.86 -12.07
C GLY A 38 -0.36 9.85 -11.26
N ASP A 39 -1.54 9.44 -10.77
CA ASP A 39 -2.39 10.29 -9.95
C ASP A 39 -1.83 10.39 -8.53
N ILE A 40 -1.76 11.62 -8.02
CA ILE A 40 -1.26 11.89 -6.67
C ILE A 40 -2.43 11.99 -5.71
N ARG A 41 -2.41 11.17 -4.66
CA ARG A 41 -3.43 11.16 -3.60
C ARG A 41 -2.78 11.40 -2.23
N ILE A 42 -3.50 12.10 -1.36
CA ILE A 42 -3.08 12.29 0.03
C ILE A 42 -3.57 11.10 0.84
N VAL A 43 -2.63 10.28 1.31
CA VAL A 43 -2.90 9.15 2.20
C VAL A 43 -2.95 9.66 3.64
N LYS A 44 -4.03 9.31 4.34
CA LYS A 44 -4.29 9.78 5.72
C LYS A 44 -3.98 8.75 6.80
N LYS A 45 -3.85 7.49 6.42
CA LYS A 45 -3.63 6.36 7.34
C LYS A 45 -2.60 5.41 6.78
N ALA A 46 -1.75 4.85 7.63
CA ALA A 46 -0.78 3.82 7.26
C ALA A 46 -0.80 2.66 8.25
N PHE A 47 -0.46 1.47 7.76
CA PHE A 47 -0.19 0.30 8.60
C PHE A 47 1.31 0.26 8.91
N VAL A 48 1.66 0.25 10.19
CA VAL A 48 3.04 0.15 10.67
C VAL A 48 3.20 -1.15 11.45
N PRO A 49 4.16 -2.03 11.11
CA PRO A 49 4.43 -3.22 11.89
C PRO A 49 4.98 -2.82 13.27
N ILE A 50 4.44 -3.43 14.33
CA ILE A 50 4.90 -3.22 15.71
C ILE A 50 5.55 -4.49 16.30
N ALA A 51 5.17 -5.66 15.81
CA ALA A 51 5.83 -6.92 16.12
C ALA A 51 5.68 -7.88 14.94
N VAL A 52 6.72 -8.66 14.67
CA VAL A 52 6.70 -9.74 13.68
C VAL A 52 7.13 -11.01 14.39
N PHE A 53 6.37 -12.08 14.22
CA PHE A 53 6.67 -13.40 14.72
C PHE A 53 6.81 -14.36 13.56
N ILE A 54 7.81 -15.22 13.60
CA ILE A 54 8.02 -16.31 12.64
C ILE A 54 8.21 -17.58 13.47
N GLY A 55 7.37 -18.59 13.25
CA GLY A 55 7.34 -19.80 14.06
C GLY A 55 7.12 -19.52 15.56
N GLY A 56 6.47 -18.41 15.92
CA GLY A 56 6.27 -17.99 17.30
C GLY A 56 7.44 -17.26 17.96
N GLN A 57 8.56 -17.06 17.25
CA GLN A 57 9.70 -16.28 17.74
C GLN A 57 9.60 -14.83 17.29
N LEU A 58 9.95 -13.88 18.15
CA LEU A 58 9.95 -12.46 17.81
C LEU A 58 11.12 -12.16 16.85
N HIS A 59 10.81 -11.52 15.74
CA HIS A 59 11.77 -11.05 14.74
C HIS A 59 11.90 -9.51 14.77
N PRO A 60 13.12 -8.99 14.53
CA PRO A 60 13.36 -7.56 14.53
C PRO A 60 12.65 -6.88 13.35
N ILE A 61 12.07 -5.72 13.62
CA ILE A 61 11.52 -4.83 12.60
C ILE A 61 12.58 -3.78 12.28
N ASN A 62 12.88 -3.60 10.99
CA ASN A 62 13.78 -2.54 10.57
C ASN A 62 13.07 -1.18 10.68
N ALA A 63 13.42 -0.43 11.72
CA ALA A 63 12.83 0.89 12.02
C ALA A 63 13.25 1.98 11.02
N ASP A 64 14.35 1.77 10.29
CA ASP A 64 14.89 2.76 9.35
C ASP A 64 14.17 2.73 7.99
N ARG A 65 13.31 1.74 7.76
CA ARG A 65 12.54 1.64 6.53
C ARG A 65 11.41 2.66 6.55
N ARG A 66 11.63 3.81 5.90
CA ARG A 66 10.62 4.86 5.70
C ARG A 66 9.93 4.68 4.36
N TRP A 67 8.61 4.85 4.36
CA TRP A 67 7.80 4.87 3.14
C TRP A 67 6.88 6.10 3.18
N PRO A 68 6.83 6.91 2.11
CA PRO A 68 7.68 6.84 0.93
C PRO A 68 9.14 7.14 1.31
N ASP A 69 10.08 6.53 0.60
CA ASP A 69 11.49 6.78 0.84
C ASP A 69 11.83 8.23 0.40
N PRO A 70 12.26 9.11 1.32
CA PRO A 70 12.59 10.49 0.98
C PRO A 70 13.78 10.59 0.01
N VAL A 71 14.66 9.59 0.00
CA VAL A 71 15.81 9.51 -0.90
C VAL A 71 15.37 9.17 -2.31
N CYS A 72 14.41 8.27 -2.48
CA CYS A 72 13.89 7.88 -3.80
C CYS A 72 13.31 9.08 -4.57
N ALA A 73 12.69 10.04 -3.88
CA ALA A 73 12.16 11.26 -4.48
C ALA A 73 13.26 12.22 -4.96
N THR A 74 14.42 12.24 -4.31
CA THR A 74 15.55 13.11 -4.65
C THR A 74 16.48 12.50 -5.69
N GLU A 75 16.66 11.17 -5.67
CA GLU A 75 17.48 10.42 -6.62
C GLU A 75 16.82 10.21 -7.99
N CYS A 76 15.49 10.37 -8.09
CA CYS A 76 14.75 10.22 -9.34
C CYS A 76 14.09 11.53 -9.81
N PRO A 77 14.86 12.57 -10.19
CA PRO A 77 14.32 13.85 -10.65
C PRO A 77 13.43 13.72 -11.91
N ALA A 78 13.65 12.69 -12.74
CA ALA A 78 12.82 12.38 -13.89
C ALA A 78 11.34 12.08 -13.53
N ARG A 79 11.09 11.57 -12.31
CA ARG A 79 9.75 11.30 -11.80
C ARG A 79 9.06 12.58 -11.30
N VAL A 80 9.83 13.51 -10.74
CA VAL A 80 9.35 14.82 -10.26
C VAL A 80 9.04 15.76 -11.44
N ALA A 81 9.84 15.71 -12.52
CA ALA A 81 9.69 16.57 -13.70
C ALA A 81 8.41 16.34 -14.52
N ARG A 82 7.78 15.15 -14.43
CA ARG A 82 6.47 14.89 -15.09
C ARG A 82 5.31 15.66 -14.47
N LYS A 83 5.47 16.23 -13.27
CA LYS A 83 4.39 16.97 -12.58
C LYS A 83 3.97 18.27 -13.27
N THR A 84 4.74 18.80 -14.23
CA THR A 84 4.53 20.17 -14.73
C THR A 84 3.93 20.27 -16.13
N THR A 85 3.77 19.18 -16.89
CA THR A 85 3.36 19.26 -18.31
C THR A 85 2.33 18.21 -18.76
N MET A 86 1.39 17.81 -17.91
CA MET A 86 0.21 17.10 -18.39
C MET A 86 -1.07 17.70 -17.81
N ARG A 87 -1.53 18.81 -18.41
CA ARG A 87 -2.96 19.13 -18.44
C ARG A 87 -3.56 18.30 -19.57
N TRP A 88 -4.21 17.19 -19.24
CA TRP A 88 -5.14 16.58 -20.18
C TRP A 88 -6.35 17.50 -20.32
N PRO A 89 -6.89 17.69 -21.54
CA PRO A 89 -8.03 18.55 -21.76
C PRO A 89 -9.27 17.91 -21.12
N ASP A 90 -10.10 18.76 -20.53
CA ASP A 90 -11.49 18.57 -20.11
C ASP A 90 -12.18 17.32 -20.67
N LEU A 91 -12.00 16.16 -20.01
CA LEU A 91 -12.88 15.00 -20.20
C LEU A 91 -14.02 15.12 -19.20
N VAL A 92 -14.98 15.96 -19.57
CA VAL A 92 -16.34 15.94 -19.04
C VAL A 92 -16.92 14.56 -19.39
N PHE A 93 -16.90 13.63 -18.44
CA PHE A 93 -17.78 12.48 -18.52
C PHE A 93 -19.19 12.95 -18.15
N ALA A 94 -19.99 13.23 -19.17
CA ALA A 94 -21.43 13.27 -19.04
C ALA A 94 -21.88 11.90 -18.50
N ILE A 95 -22.48 11.91 -17.31
CA ILE A 95 -23.18 10.74 -16.78
C ILE A 95 -24.53 10.75 -17.47
N ASP A 96 -24.67 10.04 -18.59
CA ASP A 96 -25.99 9.70 -19.11
C ASP A 96 -26.62 8.72 -18.11
N SER A 97 -27.64 9.24 -17.41
CA SER A 97 -28.53 8.50 -16.55
C SER A 97 -29.43 7.63 -17.39
N GLU A 98 -29.05 6.38 -17.67
CA GLU A 98 -29.98 5.29 -18.01
C GLU A 98 -29.23 3.95 -18.11
N ALA A 99 -29.12 3.24 -16.98
CA ALA A 99 -28.80 1.82 -16.98
C ALA A 99 -29.56 1.13 -15.86
N THR A 100 -30.85 0.91 -16.12
CA THR A 100 -31.72 0.02 -15.38
C THR A 100 -31.30 -1.42 -15.69
N TYR A 101 -30.86 -2.18 -14.69
CA TYR A 101 -30.70 -3.63 -14.82
C TYR A 101 -31.75 -4.34 -13.96
N TRP A 102 -32.61 -5.08 -14.66
CA TRP A 102 -33.42 -6.19 -14.13
C TRP A 102 -32.54 -7.42 -13.93
#